data_AF-A0A653DX50-F1
#
_entry.id   AF-A0A653DX50-F1
#
_cell.length_a   1.000
_cell.length_b   1.000
_cell.length_c   1.000
_cell.angle_alpha   90.00
_cell.angle_beta   90.00
_cell.angle_gamma   90.00
#
_symmetry.space_group_name_H-M   'P 1'
#
loop_
_entity.id
_entity.type
_entity.pdbx_description
1 polymer ?
#
loop_
_entity_poly.entity_id
_entity_poly.type
_entity_poly.pdbx_seq_one_letter_code
_entity_poly.pdbx_strand_id
1 'polypeptide(L)'
;PLIVPRQSSLRRSGNTAKCERDVASTCDCFLRVSFYRFINESAPSSSTVYQCIEENRGHPYTCDMFASEKMFLSRTSREILRELRRSISKTSSASNSEAISSRQEDFNADRHTKSKWIKMSRQNNIRALSTIQTKAKPPLAATPFFSKEESREFMAVFPDIVRDLTDAGRHTDIPEVTKRFAKVLQYNVPNGKKVRGLSTVISYKILEKPENLTPENIRLANVLGWCVEMLQSYFLIIDDVMDKSELRRGQPCWYRQEGVGMAAINDALLVESSIYTLLRKYFSEKECYRYITELFHEITHKTIMGQSLDMMCNNPDGTPRLDLFTMNRSSAIVKYKTAYYTFQLPVALAMYLANMHDPEQHRQAKTILLEIGEFFQIQDDFLDCFGDQELMGKKSTDIKEGKCSWLAVVTLQRATPAQRKIMEEHYGKDDEKSIQMVKDLYLELNLPHIYATYEEESYNRIRTHIQQISKGLPHELFFKLLKKVYKRDA
;
A
#
# COMPACT_ATOMS: atom_id res chain seq x y z
N PRO A 1 2.54 -5.02 -68.30
CA PRO A 1 2.03 -6.11 -69.17
C PRO A 1 1.43 -7.23 -68.29
N LEU A 2 0.13 -7.16 -67.97
CA LEU A 2 -0.91 -8.00 -68.59
C LEU A 2 -0.62 -9.50 -68.34
N ILE A 3 -1.31 -10.22 -67.45
CA ILE A 3 -2.71 -10.69 -67.61
C ILE A 3 -3.15 -11.47 -66.36
N VAL A 4 -4.39 -11.25 -65.92
CA VAL A 4 -5.24 -12.21 -65.19
C VAL A 4 -6.20 -12.80 -66.24
N PRO A 5 -6.62 -14.08 -66.17
CA PRO A 5 -8.06 -14.29 -65.89
C PRO A 5 -8.46 -15.59 -65.15
N ARG A 6 -9.44 -15.39 -64.26
CA ARG A 6 -10.74 -16.08 -64.12
C ARG A 6 -10.84 -17.57 -63.70
N GLN A 7 -11.41 -17.71 -62.50
CA GLN A 7 -12.62 -18.47 -62.13
C GLN A 7 -13.25 -19.44 -63.16
N SER A 8 -13.56 -20.65 -62.68
CA SER A 8 -14.86 -21.27 -62.97
C SER A 8 -15.35 -22.14 -61.80
N SER A 9 -16.66 -22.10 -61.63
CA SER A 9 -17.51 -22.62 -60.56
C SER A 9 -17.98 -24.06 -60.81
N LEU A 10 -18.29 -24.82 -59.77
CA LEU A 10 -19.37 -25.82 -59.81
C LEU A 10 -20.01 -26.03 -58.43
N ARG A 11 -21.32 -26.28 -58.48
CA ARG A 11 -22.34 -26.14 -57.43
C ARG A 11 -22.70 -27.50 -56.78
N ARG A 12 -23.18 -27.37 -55.54
CA ARG A 12 -24.36 -28.03 -54.89
C ARG A 12 -24.28 -29.47 -54.36
N SER A 13 -24.64 -29.53 -53.07
CA SER A 13 -25.57 -30.42 -52.34
C SER A 13 -24.84 -30.99 -51.11
N GLY A 14 -25.33 -30.95 -49.88
CA GLY A 14 -26.67 -30.77 -49.33
C GLY A 14 -26.82 -31.85 -48.25
N ASN A 15 -26.70 -31.49 -46.98
CA ASN A 15 -27.49 -32.08 -45.88
C ASN A 15 -27.07 -31.51 -44.52
N THR A 16 -28.06 -30.90 -43.88
CA THR A 16 -28.12 -30.53 -42.48
C THR A 16 -28.32 -31.78 -41.61
N ALA A 17 -27.47 -31.97 -40.61
CA ALA A 17 -27.81 -32.77 -39.43
C ALA A 17 -27.23 -32.09 -38.18
N LYS A 18 -28.12 -31.78 -37.24
CA LYS A 18 -27.86 -31.31 -35.88
C LYS A 18 -26.85 -32.22 -35.17
N CYS A 19 -25.89 -31.63 -34.48
CA CYS A 19 -25.30 -32.22 -33.28
C CYS A 19 -25.04 -31.12 -32.25
N GLU A 20 -25.99 -30.98 -31.33
CA GLU A 20 -25.73 -30.36 -30.03
C GLU A 20 -25.04 -31.40 -29.14
N ARG A 21 -24.15 -30.89 -28.27
CA ARG A 21 -23.50 -31.49 -27.10
C ARG A 21 -22.04 -31.91 -27.26
N ASP A 22 -21.27 -31.46 -26.27
CA ASP A 22 -19.95 -31.89 -25.80
C ASP A 22 -18.71 -31.29 -26.47
N VAL A 23 -18.50 -29.98 -26.27
CA VAL A 23 -17.17 -29.35 -26.29
C VAL A 23 -16.59 -29.39 -24.88
N ALA A 24 -16.05 -30.54 -24.51
CA ALA A 24 -15.23 -30.72 -23.30
C ALA A 24 -14.15 -31.79 -23.57
N SER A 25 -13.26 -31.55 -24.53
CA SER A 25 -12.03 -32.35 -24.74
C SER A 25 -11.22 -31.83 -25.94
N THR A 26 -10.77 -30.57 -25.94
CA THR A 26 -9.64 -30.13 -26.79
C THR A 26 -9.13 -28.75 -26.38
N CYS A 27 -8.40 -28.68 -25.26
CA CYS A 27 -7.50 -27.55 -24.99
C CYS A 27 -6.40 -27.90 -23.97
N ASP A 28 -5.96 -29.16 -23.94
CA ASP A 28 -4.93 -29.64 -23.00
C ASP A 28 -3.64 -30.10 -23.70
N CYS A 29 -3.32 -29.46 -24.85
CA CYS A 29 -2.13 -29.81 -25.64
C CYS A 29 -1.23 -28.62 -26.03
N PHE A 30 -1.34 -27.47 -25.38
CA PHE A 30 -0.48 -26.30 -25.66
C PHE A 30 0.36 -25.77 -24.48
N LEU A 31 0.41 -26.50 -23.35
CA LEU A 31 1.20 -26.12 -22.17
C LEU A 31 2.33 -27.11 -21.81
N ARG A 32 2.84 -27.88 -22.79
CA ARG A 32 3.94 -28.85 -22.57
C ARG A 32 5.15 -28.71 -23.49
N VAL A 33 5.31 -27.58 -24.16
CA VAL A 33 6.50 -27.29 -24.99
C VAL A 33 7.04 -25.89 -24.66
N SER A 34 7.71 -25.75 -23.52
CA SER A 34 8.66 -24.66 -23.23
C SER A 34 9.56 -24.90 -22.00
N PHE A 35 9.46 -26.05 -21.32
CA PHE A 35 10.25 -26.34 -20.11
C PHE A 35 11.45 -27.30 -20.32
N TYR A 36 11.89 -27.54 -21.56
CA TYR A 36 12.98 -28.47 -21.88
C TYR A 36 14.03 -27.90 -22.84
N ARG A 37 14.38 -26.62 -22.70
CA ARG A 37 15.42 -26.01 -23.54
C ARG A 37 16.27 -24.93 -22.85
N PHE A 38 16.62 -25.13 -21.57
CA PHE A 38 17.60 -24.29 -20.88
C PHE A 38 18.44 -25.02 -19.81
N ILE A 39 18.74 -26.31 -20.04
CA ILE A 39 19.82 -27.02 -19.33
C ILE A 39 20.62 -27.78 -20.39
N ASN A 40 21.55 -27.08 -21.03
CA ASN A 40 22.78 -27.61 -21.63
C ASN A 40 23.39 -26.51 -22.48
N GLU A 41 24.34 -25.77 -21.89
CA GLU A 41 25.56 -25.30 -22.54
C GLU A 41 26.34 -24.44 -21.54
N SER A 42 27.58 -24.86 -21.24
CA SER A 42 28.66 -24.15 -20.53
C SER A 42 29.05 -24.66 -19.13
N ALA A 43 29.63 -25.87 -19.08
CA ALA A 43 30.79 -26.16 -18.22
C ALA A 43 31.61 -27.31 -18.83
N PRO A 44 32.93 -27.13 -18.99
CA PRO A 44 33.87 -28.02 -18.31
C PRO A 44 35.05 -27.23 -17.71
N SER A 45 35.56 -27.57 -16.53
CA SER A 45 36.58 -28.63 -16.40
C SER A 45 36.75 -29.19 -14.97
N SER A 46 36.79 -30.54 -14.88
CA SER A 46 37.63 -31.43 -14.03
C SER A 46 37.92 -31.08 -12.56
N SER A 47 37.90 -31.97 -11.56
CA SER A 47 37.98 -33.45 -11.46
C SER A 47 37.56 -33.79 -10.01
N THR A 48 37.02 -34.96 -9.63
CA THR A 48 37.78 -36.20 -9.32
C THR A 48 36.80 -37.20 -8.63
N VAL A 49 36.72 -38.43 -9.15
CA VAL A 49 36.51 -39.74 -8.47
C VAL A 49 35.09 -40.22 -8.00
N TYR A 50 34.53 -41.11 -8.84
CA TYR A 50 34.03 -42.50 -8.63
C TYR A 50 33.04 -42.93 -7.52
N GLN A 51 31.97 -43.64 -7.97
CA GLN A 51 31.33 -44.92 -7.50
C GLN A 51 30.86 -45.03 -6.04
N CYS A 52 29.69 -45.58 -5.64
CA CYS A 52 28.82 -46.71 -6.05
C CYS A 52 27.38 -46.44 -5.53
N ILE A 53 26.29 -46.69 -6.27
CA ILE A 53 25.45 -47.92 -6.37
C ILE A 53 24.69 -48.34 -5.09
N GLU A 54 23.36 -48.16 -5.19
CA GLU A 54 22.18 -48.97 -4.77
C GLU A 54 21.71 -49.18 -3.31
N GLU A 55 20.41 -48.87 -3.15
CA GLU A 55 19.31 -49.61 -2.50
C GLU A 55 19.36 -50.01 -1.00
N ASN A 56 18.46 -49.45 -0.18
CA ASN A 56 17.19 -50.10 0.25
C ASN A 56 16.53 -49.43 1.48
N ARG A 57 15.20 -49.26 1.37
CA ARG A 57 14.11 -49.47 2.37
C ARG A 57 14.30 -49.11 3.87
N GLY A 58 13.44 -48.19 4.34
CA GLY A 58 12.39 -48.52 5.35
C GLY A 58 12.67 -48.37 6.86
N HIS A 59 12.18 -47.25 7.43
CA HIS A 59 11.58 -47.08 8.78
C HIS A 59 12.45 -47.37 10.05
N PRO A 60 12.01 -47.00 11.28
CA PRO A 60 12.13 -45.66 11.86
C PRO A 60 12.82 -45.67 13.24
N TYR A 61 13.85 -44.86 13.50
CA TYR A 61 14.33 -44.65 14.87
C TYR A 61 14.74 -43.21 15.13
N THR A 62 14.15 -42.68 16.20
CA THR A 62 14.56 -41.48 16.93
C THR A 62 15.99 -41.61 17.45
N CYS A 63 16.83 -40.60 17.20
CA CYS A 63 17.93 -40.23 18.09
C CYS A 63 18.19 -38.73 17.97
N ASP A 64 17.96 -38.02 19.08
CA ASP A 64 18.50 -36.69 19.34
C ASP A 64 20.03 -36.71 19.23
N MET A 65 20.61 -35.69 18.58
CA MET A 65 21.55 -34.75 19.23
C MET A 65 22.19 -33.75 18.25
N PHE A 66 22.20 -32.49 18.70
CA PHE A 66 23.07 -31.35 18.36
C PHE A 66 22.88 -30.58 17.04
N ALA A 67 22.21 -29.42 17.16
CA ALA A 67 22.84 -28.09 17.30
C ALA A 67 22.24 -26.98 16.40
N SER A 68 21.29 -26.25 16.99
CA SER A 68 21.27 -24.77 17.06
C SER A 68 21.88 -23.96 15.90
N GLU A 69 21.05 -23.56 14.93
CA GLU A 69 21.14 -22.23 14.33
C GLU A 69 19.95 -21.39 14.79
N LYS A 70 20.14 -20.73 15.93
CA LYS A 70 19.27 -19.62 16.34
C LYS A 70 19.46 -18.48 15.34
N MET A 71 18.42 -18.18 14.56
CA MET A 71 18.27 -16.88 13.92
C MET A 71 18.44 -15.78 14.98
N PHE A 72 19.56 -15.06 14.91
CA PHE A 72 19.83 -13.91 15.75
C PHE A 72 18.94 -12.74 15.33
N LEU A 73 17.72 -12.70 15.87
CA LEU A 73 16.99 -11.43 16.00
C LEU A 73 17.76 -10.56 17.00
N SER A 74 18.21 -9.37 16.57
CA SER A 74 18.93 -8.42 17.41
C SER A 74 18.17 -8.15 18.71
N ARG A 75 18.90 -8.00 19.83
CA ARG A 75 18.35 -7.70 21.17
C ARG A 75 17.33 -6.55 21.11
N THR A 76 17.63 -5.54 20.30
CA THR A 76 16.84 -4.33 20.06
C THR A 76 15.47 -4.64 19.42
N SER A 77 15.38 -5.56 18.47
CA SER A 77 14.10 -5.91 17.82
C SER A 77 13.15 -6.64 18.76
N ARG A 78 13.70 -7.45 19.68
CA ARG A 78 12.93 -8.12 20.73
C ARG A 78 12.52 -7.17 21.86
N GLU A 79 13.31 -6.15 22.15
CA GLU A 79 12.95 -5.08 23.07
C GLU A 79 11.85 -4.19 22.50
N ILE A 80 11.91 -3.80 21.23
CA ILE A 80 10.86 -3.01 20.56
C ILE A 80 9.52 -3.77 20.54
N LEU A 81 9.54 -5.07 20.19
CA LEU A 81 8.33 -5.91 20.24
C LEU A 81 7.79 -6.08 21.67
N ARG A 82 8.67 -6.13 22.69
CA ARG A 82 8.28 -6.19 24.10
C ARG A 82 7.76 -4.86 24.62
N GLU A 83 8.31 -3.73 24.18
CA GLU A 83 7.84 -2.40 24.54
C GLU A 83 6.49 -2.10 23.88
N LEU A 84 6.31 -2.40 22.59
CA LEU A 84 5.01 -2.35 21.92
C LEU A 84 3.97 -3.19 22.68
N ARG A 85 4.33 -4.40 23.12
CA ARG A 85 3.45 -5.27 23.91
C ARG A 85 3.17 -4.72 25.32
N ARG A 86 4.16 -4.12 25.99
CA ARG A 86 4.02 -3.51 27.33
C ARG A 86 3.21 -2.22 27.31
N SER A 87 3.35 -1.39 26.27
CA SER A 87 2.58 -0.15 26.09
C SER A 87 1.10 -0.47 25.86
N ILE A 88 0.80 -1.55 25.14
CA ILE A 88 -0.56 -2.06 24.99
C ILE A 88 -1.08 -2.63 26.31
N SER A 89 -0.31 -3.46 27.02
CA SER A 89 -0.73 -4.03 28.32
C SER A 89 -0.89 -3.00 29.45
N LYS A 90 -0.25 -1.82 29.37
CA LYS A 90 -0.43 -0.75 30.36
C LYS A 90 -1.74 0.04 30.23
N THR A 91 -2.51 -0.20 29.18
CA THR A 91 -3.91 0.30 29.09
C THR A 91 -4.93 -0.63 29.77
N SER A 92 -4.48 -1.73 30.40
CA SER A 92 -5.32 -2.63 31.17
C SER A 92 -4.66 -3.04 32.49
N SER A 93 -4.69 -2.17 33.49
CA SER A 93 -4.56 -2.59 34.89
C SER A 93 -5.89 -2.35 35.61
N ALA A 94 -6.89 -3.13 35.23
CA ALA A 94 -8.05 -3.44 36.06
C ALA A 94 -8.48 -4.86 35.71
N SER A 95 -8.13 -5.84 36.54
CA SER A 95 -8.71 -7.18 36.45
C SER A 95 -10.12 -7.14 37.02
N ASN A 96 -11.14 -7.07 36.15
CA ASN A 96 -12.53 -7.30 36.56
C ASN A 96 -12.88 -8.79 36.44
N SER A 97 -12.05 -9.64 37.02
CA SER A 97 -12.23 -11.10 36.99
C SER A 97 -11.96 -11.67 38.36
N GLU A 98 -12.75 -11.25 39.35
CA GLU A 98 -12.96 -11.95 40.64
C GLU A 98 -13.93 -11.11 41.51
N ALA A 99 -15.22 -11.07 41.17
CA ALA A 99 -16.25 -10.59 42.10
C ALA A 99 -17.69 -10.92 41.65
N ILE A 100 -17.98 -12.11 41.12
CA ILE A 100 -19.38 -12.55 41.02
C ILE A 100 -19.46 -14.05 41.33
N SER A 101 -19.47 -14.35 42.63
CA SER A 101 -20.16 -15.53 43.15
C SER A 101 -21.17 -15.05 44.19
N SER A 102 -22.42 -15.44 43.98
CA SER A 102 -23.60 -15.24 44.82
C SER A 102 -24.04 -13.79 45.06
N ARG A 103 -25.04 -13.34 44.30
CA ARG A 103 -26.26 -12.69 44.80
C ARG A 103 -27.17 -12.33 43.62
N GLN A 104 -28.23 -13.12 43.45
CA GLN A 104 -29.45 -12.63 42.82
C GLN A 104 -29.98 -11.52 43.71
N GLU A 105 -30.00 -10.27 43.23
CA GLU A 105 -30.99 -9.24 43.57
C GLU A 105 -30.75 -7.97 42.72
N ASP A 106 -31.86 -7.39 42.24
CA ASP A 106 -32.07 -6.07 41.63
C ASP A 106 -31.66 -5.75 40.17
N PHE A 107 -32.63 -5.99 39.28
CA PHE A 107 -32.65 -5.68 37.84
C PHE A 107 -32.90 -4.19 37.47
N ASN A 108 -32.72 -3.23 38.38
CA ASN A 108 -33.06 -1.81 38.13
C ASN A 108 -31.89 -0.81 38.21
N ALA A 109 -30.68 -1.22 38.62
CA ALA A 109 -29.51 -0.33 38.72
C ALA A 109 -28.72 -0.17 37.39
N ASP A 110 -29.01 -0.99 36.38
CA ASP A 110 -28.16 -1.10 35.18
C ASP A 110 -28.47 -0.04 34.10
N ARG A 111 -29.72 0.44 34.05
CA ARG A 111 -30.17 1.38 33.01
C ARG A 111 -29.59 2.79 33.19
N HIS A 112 -29.42 3.24 34.43
CA HIS A 112 -28.93 4.58 34.74
C HIS A 112 -27.41 4.72 34.51
N THR A 113 -26.65 3.67 34.85
CA THR A 113 -25.20 3.59 34.64
C THR A 113 -24.88 3.48 33.15
N LYS A 114 -25.61 2.63 32.41
CA LYS A 114 -25.51 2.53 30.95
C LYS A 114 -25.83 3.86 30.25
N SER A 115 -26.87 4.59 30.71
CA SER A 115 -27.18 5.93 30.20
C SER A 115 -26.07 6.97 30.47
N LYS A 116 -25.42 6.92 31.64
CA LYS A 116 -24.29 7.80 31.97
C LYS A 116 -23.06 7.53 31.10
N TRP A 117 -22.72 6.25 30.90
CA TRP A 117 -21.63 5.84 30.02
C TRP A 117 -21.87 6.24 28.56
N ILE A 118 -23.09 6.05 28.05
CA ILE A 118 -23.47 6.48 26.70
C ILE A 118 -23.35 8.00 26.55
N LYS A 119 -23.83 8.78 27.52
CA LYS A 119 -23.69 10.25 27.51
C LYS A 119 -22.23 10.69 27.54
N MET A 120 -21.40 10.05 28.36
CA MET A 120 -19.97 10.37 28.48
C MET A 120 -19.19 9.97 27.23
N SER A 121 -19.43 8.78 26.68
CA SER A 121 -18.85 8.33 25.40
C SER A 121 -19.23 9.28 24.27
N ARG A 122 -20.51 9.67 24.18
CA ARG A 122 -20.98 10.68 23.22
C ARG A 122 -20.27 12.02 23.39
N GLN A 123 -20.13 12.52 24.62
CA GLN A 123 -19.44 13.78 24.88
C GLN A 123 -17.94 13.69 24.53
N ASN A 124 -17.28 12.57 24.84
CA ASN A 124 -15.88 12.34 24.52
C ASN A 124 -15.65 12.24 23.00
N ASN A 125 -16.52 11.54 22.28
CA ASN A 125 -16.49 11.48 20.82
C ASN A 125 -16.76 12.83 20.19
N ILE A 126 -17.78 13.58 20.65
CA ILE A 126 -18.04 14.93 20.18
C ILE A 126 -16.82 15.81 20.42
N ARG A 127 -16.20 15.73 21.60
CA ARG A 127 -14.99 16.49 21.90
C ARG A 127 -13.81 16.06 21.04
N ALA A 128 -13.61 14.76 20.81
CA ALA A 128 -12.52 14.22 20.00
C ALA A 128 -12.72 14.59 18.53
N LEU A 129 -13.88 14.27 17.94
CA LEU A 129 -14.25 14.65 16.58
C LEU A 129 -14.22 16.15 16.40
N SER A 130 -14.78 16.93 17.34
CA SER A 130 -14.68 18.39 17.30
C SER A 130 -13.24 18.85 17.41
N THR A 131 -12.40 18.25 18.25
CA THR A 131 -10.97 18.63 18.35
C THR A 131 -10.22 18.28 17.07
N ILE A 132 -10.55 17.17 16.42
CA ILE A 132 -9.96 16.73 15.15
C ILE A 132 -10.46 17.63 14.01
N GLN A 133 -11.76 17.91 13.94
CA GLN A 133 -12.43 18.70 12.89
C GLN A 133 -12.30 20.21 13.06
N THR A 134 -12.24 20.78 14.28
CA THR A 134 -12.01 22.23 14.50
C THR A 134 -10.54 22.61 14.37
N LYS A 135 -9.62 21.63 14.51
CA LYS A 135 -8.22 21.81 14.10
C LYS A 135 -8.08 21.80 12.57
N ALA A 136 -9.04 21.22 11.84
CA ALA A 136 -9.29 21.48 10.42
C ALA A 136 -10.08 22.80 10.26
N LYS A 137 -9.42 23.94 10.47
CA LYS A 137 -10.03 25.28 10.30
C LYS A 137 -10.51 25.50 8.85
N PRO A 138 -11.55 26.34 8.62
CA PRO A 138 -11.89 26.85 7.28
C PRO A 138 -10.69 27.63 6.68
N PRO A 139 -10.58 27.73 5.34
CA PRO A 139 -9.31 27.92 4.65
C PRO A 139 -8.76 29.34 4.85
N LEU A 140 -8.00 29.56 5.91
CA LEU A 140 -6.83 30.44 5.85
C LEU A 140 -5.78 29.67 5.06
N ALA A 141 -5.92 29.67 3.72
CA ALA A 141 -5.04 29.06 2.73
C ALA A 141 -4.11 27.99 3.34
N ALA A 142 -4.61 26.75 3.52
CA ALA A 142 -3.84 25.64 4.06
C ALA A 142 -2.43 25.71 3.47
N THR A 143 -1.42 26.02 4.30
CA THR A 143 -0.08 26.30 3.80
C THR A 143 0.34 25.08 3.02
N PRO A 144 0.50 25.18 1.69
CA PRO A 144 0.63 23.99 0.86
C PRO A 144 1.82 23.16 1.34
N PHE A 145 1.71 21.83 1.23
CA PHE A 145 2.73 20.89 1.72
C PHE A 145 4.13 21.33 1.23
N PHE A 146 4.16 21.84 0.00
CA PHE A 146 5.30 22.43 -0.66
C PHE A 146 4.98 23.88 -1.00
N SER A 147 5.99 24.73 -1.14
CA SER A 147 5.77 26.05 -1.70
C SER A 147 5.10 25.94 -3.07
N LYS A 148 4.29 26.94 -3.43
CA LYS A 148 3.69 27.00 -4.76
C LYS A 148 4.75 26.93 -5.86
N GLU A 149 5.96 27.43 -5.57
CA GLU A 149 7.11 27.37 -6.46
C GLU A 149 7.63 25.94 -6.62
N GLU A 150 7.91 25.22 -5.53
CA GLU A 150 8.37 23.82 -5.60
C GLU A 150 7.36 22.92 -6.34
N SER A 151 6.06 23.12 -6.10
CA SER A 151 5.04 22.40 -6.83
C SER A 151 5.01 22.76 -8.32
N ARG A 152 5.30 24.02 -8.67
CA ARG A 152 5.35 24.48 -10.06
C ARG A 152 6.58 23.91 -10.78
N GLU A 153 7.74 23.96 -10.14
CA GLU A 153 9.00 23.39 -10.65
C GLU A 153 8.85 21.89 -10.91
N PHE A 154 8.29 21.13 -9.96
CA PHE A 154 8.05 19.70 -10.13
C PHE A 154 7.09 19.41 -11.28
N MET A 155 5.99 20.17 -11.38
CA MET A 155 5.03 20.05 -12.48
C MET A 155 5.60 20.43 -13.84
N ALA A 156 6.56 21.35 -13.90
CA ALA A 156 7.21 21.75 -15.15
C ALA A 156 8.00 20.61 -15.81
N VAL A 157 8.41 19.59 -15.04
CA VAL A 157 9.10 18.40 -15.57
C VAL A 157 8.12 17.38 -16.16
N PHE A 158 6.85 17.37 -15.75
CA PHE A 158 5.88 16.35 -16.17
C PHE A 158 5.65 16.26 -17.70
N PRO A 159 5.55 17.37 -18.45
CA PRO A 159 5.44 17.31 -19.91
C PRO A 159 6.63 16.61 -20.56
N ASP A 160 7.85 16.80 -20.03
CA ASP A 160 9.04 16.10 -20.51
C ASP A 160 8.94 14.60 -20.24
N ILE A 161 8.40 14.19 -19.08
CA ILE A 161 8.17 12.77 -18.77
C ILE A 161 7.19 12.14 -19.77
N VAL A 162 6.06 12.80 -20.03
CA VAL A 162 5.06 12.30 -20.99
C VAL A 162 5.68 12.21 -22.38
N ARG A 163 6.36 13.26 -22.84
CA ARG A 163 7.06 13.29 -24.13
C ARG A 163 8.07 12.16 -24.22
N ASP A 164 8.91 11.98 -23.20
CA ASP A 164 9.93 10.95 -23.19
C ASP A 164 9.38 9.54 -23.24
N LEU A 165 8.18 9.31 -22.71
CA LEU A 165 7.54 7.99 -22.73
C LEU A 165 6.68 7.73 -23.96
N THR A 166 6.28 8.78 -24.68
CA THR A 166 5.39 8.69 -25.84
C THR A 166 6.13 8.91 -27.17
N ASP A 167 7.23 9.67 -27.15
CA ASP A 167 8.06 9.94 -28.32
C ASP A 167 9.31 9.04 -28.38
N ALA A 168 9.80 8.50 -27.25
CA ALA A 168 10.97 7.63 -27.27
C ALA A 168 10.64 6.31 -27.98
N GLY A 169 11.27 6.10 -29.13
CA GLY A 169 11.25 4.81 -29.82
C GLY A 169 10.26 4.67 -30.96
N ARG A 170 9.61 5.76 -31.41
CA ARG A 170 8.87 5.84 -32.69
C ARG A 170 8.14 4.53 -33.05
N HIS A 171 7.32 4.01 -32.15
CA HIS A 171 6.35 2.97 -32.45
C HIS A 171 5.24 3.56 -33.35
N THR A 172 5.65 4.03 -34.53
CA THR A 172 4.85 4.75 -35.52
C THR A 172 3.83 3.84 -36.21
N ASP A 173 4.01 2.54 -36.05
CA ASP A 173 3.12 1.46 -36.46
C ASP A 173 1.94 1.23 -35.48
N ILE A 174 1.98 1.77 -34.25
CA ILE A 174 0.90 1.67 -33.24
C ILE A 174 0.55 3.04 -32.59
N PRO A 175 0.26 4.09 -33.38
CA PRO A 175 0.02 5.45 -32.89
C PRO A 175 -1.15 5.55 -31.89
N GLU A 176 -2.15 4.67 -32.00
CA GLU A 176 -3.27 4.57 -31.08
C GLU A 176 -2.86 4.17 -29.66
N VAL A 177 -1.85 3.30 -29.53
CA VAL A 177 -1.31 2.87 -28.23
C VAL A 177 -0.57 4.02 -27.57
N THR A 178 0.26 4.74 -28.32
CA THR A 178 0.96 5.94 -27.85
C THR A 178 -0.01 7.01 -27.37
N LYS A 179 -1.09 7.26 -28.14
CA LYS A 179 -2.14 8.20 -27.76
C LYS A 179 -2.88 7.76 -26.49
N ARG A 180 -3.19 6.48 -26.36
CA ARG A 180 -3.80 5.92 -25.14
C ARG A 180 -2.86 6.08 -23.95
N PHE A 181 -1.58 5.80 -24.12
CA PHE A 181 -0.60 5.89 -23.04
C PHE A 181 -0.43 7.32 -22.53
N ALA A 182 -0.35 8.30 -23.43
CA ALA A 182 -0.38 9.72 -23.05
C ALA A 182 -1.61 10.06 -22.19
N LYS A 183 -2.80 9.56 -22.58
CA LYS A 183 -4.04 9.75 -21.82
C LYS A 183 -3.97 9.08 -20.43
N VAL A 184 -3.46 7.86 -20.34
CA VAL A 184 -3.27 7.14 -19.06
C VAL A 184 -2.38 7.96 -18.12
N LEU A 185 -1.24 8.44 -18.60
CA LEU A 185 -0.30 9.24 -17.81
C LEU A 185 -0.94 10.55 -17.35
N GLN A 186 -1.52 11.33 -18.27
CA GLN A 186 -2.11 12.64 -17.97
C GLN A 186 -3.31 12.55 -17.02
N TYR A 187 -4.08 11.47 -17.09
CA TYR A 187 -5.24 11.28 -16.22
C TYR A 187 -4.83 10.85 -14.80
N ASN A 188 -3.91 9.90 -14.68
CA ASN A 188 -3.65 9.24 -13.41
C ASN A 188 -2.49 9.85 -12.62
N VAL A 189 -1.45 10.37 -13.28
CA VAL A 189 -0.16 10.69 -12.63
C VAL A 189 -0.09 12.10 -12.02
N PRO A 190 -0.43 13.21 -12.71
CA PRO A 190 -0.14 14.56 -12.22
C PRO A 190 -1.08 15.07 -11.12
N ASN A 191 -2.18 14.36 -10.90
CA ASN A 191 -3.24 14.75 -9.98
C ASN A 191 -2.89 14.47 -8.51
N GLY A 192 -3.72 14.96 -7.59
CA GLY A 192 -3.51 14.79 -6.15
C GLY A 192 -2.37 15.64 -5.56
N LYS A 193 -2.02 15.37 -4.30
CA LYS A 193 -1.11 16.19 -3.49
C LYS A 193 0.39 16.01 -3.86
N LYS A 194 0.75 14.99 -4.66
CA LYS A 194 2.12 14.67 -5.12
C LYS A 194 3.16 14.59 -4.01
N VAL A 195 2.72 14.18 -2.82
CA VAL A 195 3.52 14.23 -1.60
C VAL A 195 4.73 13.31 -1.69
N ARG A 196 4.64 12.17 -2.40
CA ARG A 196 5.72 11.19 -2.45
C ARG A 196 6.84 11.70 -3.36
N GLY A 197 6.49 12.15 -4.56
CA GLY A 197 7.46 12.68 -5.52
C GLY A 197 8.15 13.94 -5.02
N LEU A 198 7.40 14.89 -4.46
CA LEU A 198 7.98 16.09 -3.89
C LEU A 198 8.77 15.82 -2.58
N SER A 199 8.41 14.78 -1.81
CA SER A 199 9.24 14.30 -0.69
C SER A 199 10.60 13.80 -1.18
N THR A 200 10.68 13.12 -2.33
CA THR A 200 11.97 12.72 -2.94
C THR A 200 12.84 13.95 -3.19
N VAL A 201 12.27 14.99 -3.81
CA VAL A 201 13.00 16.23 -4.16
C VAL A 201 13.48 16.97 -2.92
N ILE A 202 12.62 17.15 -1.91
CA ILE A 202 13.00 17.81 -0.66
C ILE A 202 14.06 17.00 0.10
N SER A 203 13.91 15.67 0.14
CA SER A 203 14.89 14.81 0.79
C SER A 203 16.26 14.99 0.13
N TYR A 204 16.31 15.03 -1.21
CA TYR A 204 17.55 15.29 -1.93
C TYR A 204 18.15 16.65 -1.59
N LYS A 205 17.34 17.72 -1.62
CA LYS A 205 17.79 19.09 -1.27
C LYS A 205 18.34 19.21 0.15
N ILE A 206 17.84 18.41 1.10
CA ILE A 206 18.30 18.43 2.51
C ILE A 206 19.55 17.58 2.71
N LEU A 207 19.67 16.46 1.99
CA LEU A 207 20.76 15.50 2.16
C LEU A 207 22.01 15.87 1.37
N GLU A 208 21.84 16.52 0.23
CA GLU A 208 22.92 16.89 -0.68
C GLU A 208 23.62 18.20 -0.27
N LYS A 209 24.90 18.30 -0.62
CA LYS A 209 25.69 19.51 -0.36
C LYS A 209 25.23 20.69 -1.24
N PRO A 210 25.25 21.94 -0.74
CA PRO A 210 24.79 23.10 -1.50
C PRO A 210 25.43 23.26 -2.89
N GLU A 211 26.71 22.93 -3.04
CA GLU A 211 27.45 22.99 -4.31
C GLU A 211 26.94 22.00 -5.37
N ASN A 212 26.31 20.91 -4.95
CA ASN A 212 25.78 19.87 -5.84
C ASN A 212 24.30 20.09 -6.19
N LEU A 213 23.65 21.10 -5.61
CA LEU A 213 22.26 21.49 -5.93
C LEU A 213 22.18 22.27 -7.24
N THR A 214 22.80 21.74 -8.29
CA THR A 214 22.75 22.30 -9.64
C THR A 214 21.35 22.12 -10.25
N PRO A 215 20.95 22.95 -11.23
CA PRO A 215 19.69 22.78 -11.94
C PRO A 215 19.50 21.37 -12.52
N GLU A 216 20.59 20.76 -13.01
CA GLU A 216 20.56 19.41 -13.56
C GLU A 216 20.30 18.34 -12.50
N ASN A 217 20.99 18.40 -11.35
CA ASN A 217 20.78 17.45 -10.27
C ASN A 217 19.38 17.60 -9.64
N ILE A 218 18.87 18.82 -9.52
CA ILE A 218 17.49 19.07 -9.09
C ILE A 218 16.50 18.50 -10.12
N ARG A 219 16.76 18.65 -11.42
CA ARG A 219 15.97 18.03 -12.48
C ARG A 219 15.95 16.50 -12.35
N LEU A 220 17.09 15.86 -12.10
CA LEU A 220 17.16 14.42 -11.83
C LEU A 220 16.33 14.01 -10.61
N ALA A 221 16.41 14.78 -9.51
CA ALA A 221 15.56 14.53 -8.34
C ALA A 221 14.06 14.65 -8.66
N ASN A 222 13.67 15.63 -9.50
CA ASN A 222 12.29 15.77 -9.97
C ASN A 222 11.86 14.58 -10.85
N VAL A 223 12.70 14.11 -11.78
CA VAL A 223 12.42 12.91 -12.59
C VAL A 223 12.23 11.69 -11.70
N LEU A 224 13.09 11.52 -10.70
CA LEU A 224 13.00 10.41 -9.75
C LEU A 224 11.73 10.51 -8.89
N GLY A 225 11.34 11.71 -8.48
CA GLY A 225 10.06 11.95 -7.82
C GLY A 225 8.86 11.61 -8.70
N TRP A 226 8.90 11.89 -10.01
CA TRP A 226 7.85 11.46 -10.94
C TRP A 226 7.78 9.94 -11.10
N CYS A 227 8.92 9.25 -11.08
CA CYS A 227 8.95 7.78 -11.06
C CYS A 227 8.21 7.22 -9.83
N VAL A 228 8.32 7.88 -8.67
CA VAL A 228 7.57 7.50 -7.45
C VAL A 228 6.07 7.77 -7.60
N GLU A 229 5.67 8.91 -8.18
CA GLU A 229 4.25 9.22 -8.44
C GLU A 229 3.63 8.29 -9.50
N MET A 230 4.43 7.85 -10.49
CA MET A 230 4.04 6.82 -11.44
C MET A 230 3.84 5.47 -10.75
N LEU A 231 4.75 5.08 -9.85
CA LEU A 231 4.59 3.84 -9.07
C LEU A 231 3.32 3.87 -8.21
N GLN A 232 3.06 5.00 -7.54
CA GLN A 232 1.80 5.19 -6.82
C GLN A 232 0.60 5.07 -7.77
N SER A 233 0.66 5.68 -8.95
CA SER A 233 -0.45 5.68 -9.91
C SER A 233 -0.74 4.27 -10.43
N TYR A 234 0.30 3.47 -10.69
CA TYR A 234 0.18 2.04 -10.96
C TYR A 234 -0.63 1.33 -9.87
N PHE A 235 -0.23 1.48 -8.60
CA PHE A 235 -0.95 0.84 -7.50
C PHE A 235 -2.39 1.31 -7.40
N LEU A 236 -2.67 2.61 -7.54
CA LEU A 236 -4.01 3.15 -7.44
C LEU A 236 -4.93 2.67 -8.55
N ILE A 237 -4.45 2.57 -9.80
CA ILE A 237 -5.27 2.06 -10.91
C ILE A 237 -5.72 0.61 -10.62
N ILE A 238 -4.81 -0.23 -10.13
CA ILE A 238 -5.12 -1.63 -9.81
C ILE A 238 -5.98 -1.74 -8.53
N ASP A 239 -5.65 -0.98 -7.48
CA ASP A 239 -6.40 -0.91 -6.22
C ASP A 239 -7.85 -0.47 -6.46
N ASP A 240 -8.08 0.55 -7.29
CA ASP A 240 -9.43 1.00 -7.64
C ASP A 240 -10.26 -0.07 -8.36
N VAL A 241 -9.62 -0.94 -9.16
CA VAL A 241 -10.30 -2.08 -9.80
C VAL A 241 -10.64 -3.16 -8.77
N MET A 242 -9.69 -3.51 -7.91
CA MET A 242 -9.88 -4.55 -6.87
C MET A 242 -10.94 -4.15 -5.85
N ASP A 243 -10.91 -2.89 -5.42
CA ASP A 243 -11.78 -2.32 -4.38
C ASP A 243 -13.08 -1.74 -4.97
N LYS A 244 -13.30 -1.89 -6.28
CA LYS A 244 -14.48 -1.39 -7.00
C LYS A 244 -14.78 0.10 -6.75
N SER A 245 -13.73 0.89 -6.50
CA SER A 245 -13.80 2.32 -6.20
C SER A 245 -14.49 3.10 -7.31
N GLU A 246 -15.28 4.12 -6.94
CA GLU A 246 -15.99 4.98 -7.89
C GLU A 246 -15.17 6.21 -8.27
N LEU A 247 -14.62 6.89 -7.26
CA LEU A 247 -13.93 8.17 -7.38
C LEU A 247 -12.52 8.08 -6.82
N ARG A 248 -11.58 8.74 -7.50
CA ARG A 248 -10.21 8.95 -7.08
C ARG A 248 -9.81 10.38 -7.41
N ARG A 249 -9.34 11.13 -6.39
CA ARG A 249 -8.88 12.52 -6.54
C ARG A 249 -9.95 13.44 -7.18
N GLY A 250 -11.21 13.24 -6.79
CA GLY A 250 -12.35 14.03 -7.28
C GLY A 250 -12.77 13.73 -8.72
N GLN A 251 -12.28 12.64 -9.32
CA GLN A 251 -12.60 12.21 -10.68
C GLN A 251 -12.98 10.72 -10.69
N PRO A 252 -13.73 10.22 -11.69
CA PRO A 252 -14.01 8.78 -11.79
C PRO A 252 -12.74 7.95 -11.88
N CYS A 253 -12.67 6.81 -11.19
CA CYS A 253 -11.54 5.90 -11.27
C CYS A 253 -11.26 5.50 -12.74
N TRP A 254 -9.98 5.27 -13.10
CA TRP A 254 -9.60 5.07 -14.50
C TRP A 254 -10.38 3.95 -15.20
N TYR A 255 -10.59 2.82 -14.55
CA TYR A 255 -11.35 1.70 -15.11
C TYR A 255 -12.85 1.99 -15.35
N ARG A 256 -13.38 3.05 -14.73
CA ARG A 256 -14.76 3.54 -14.92
C ARG A 256 -14.88 4.51 -16.10
N GLN A 257 -13.78 4.97 -16.67
CA GLN A 257 -13.80 5.82 -17.86
C GLN A 257 -14.37 5.05 -19.06
N GLU A 258 -15.12 5.76 -19.91
CA GLU A 258 -15.70 5.20 -21.12
C GLU A 258 -14.59 4.60 -22.03
N GLY A 259 -14.79 3.35 -22.46
CA GLY A 259 -13.82 2.63 -23.29
C GLY A 259 -12.55 2.15 -22.57
N VAL A 260 -12.50 2.18 -21.23
CA VAL A 260 -11.38 1.64 -20.45
C VAL A 260 -11.71 0.27 -19.85
N GLY A 261 -12.64 0.18 -18.91
CA GLY A 261 -12.99 -1.09 -18.25
C GLY A 261 -11.76 -1.82 -17.70
N MET A 262 -11.72 -3.16 -17.85
CA MET A 262 -10.62 -3.99 -17.35
C MET A 262 -9.28 -3.79 -18.10
N ALA A 263 -9.27 -3.09 -19.25
CA ALA A 263 -8.02 -2.73 -19.91
C ALA A 263 -7.14 -1.82 -19.03
N ALA A 264 -7.74 -1.17 -18.00
CA ALA A 264 -7.02 -0.46 -16.95
C ALA A 264 -5.91 -1.31 -16.29
N ILE A 265 -6.07 -2.63 -16.21
CA ILE A 265 -5.04 -3.52 -15.66
C ILE A 265 -3.77 -3.45 -16.50
N ASN A 266 -3.89 -3.55 -17.83
CA ASN A 266 -2.75 -3.42 -18.73
C ASN A 266 -2.19 -2.00 -18.75
N ASP A 267 -3.06 -0.99 -18.69
CA ASP A 267 -2.61 0.41 -18.60
C ASP A 267 -1.75 0.66 -17.35
N ALA A 268 -2.08 0.01 -16.23
CA ALA A 268 -1.28 0.12 -15.01
C ALA A 268 0.10 -0.55 -15.18
N LEU A 269 0.17 -1.72 -15.82
CA LEU A 269 1.45 -2.38 -16.15
C LEU A 269 2.30 -1.50 -17.09
N LEU A 270 1.66 -0.78 -18.02
CA LEU A 270 2.36 0.16 -18.90
C LEU A 270 2.96 1.33 -18.10
N VAL A 271 2.24 1.85 -17.10
CA VAL A 271 2.79 2.87 -16.18
C VAL A 271 3.96 2.33 -15.38
N GLU A 272 3.85 1.13 -14.79
CA GLU A 272 4.93 0.52 -13.99
C GLU A 272 6.18 0.26 -14.82
N SER A 273 6.04 -0.39 -15.97
CA SER A 273 7.18 -0.71 -16.84
C SER A 273 7.91 0.54 -17.34
N SER A 274 7.17 1.62 -17.61
CA SER A 274 7.73 2.88 -18.09
C SER A 274 8.60 3.62 -17.08
N ILE A 275 8.49 3.31 -15.77
CA ILE A 275 9.41 3.80 -14.75
C ILE A 275 10.84 3.40 -15.11
N TYR A 276 11.05 2.13 -15.49
CA TYR A 276 12.38 1.61 -15.82
C TYR A 276 12.94 2.20 -17.12
N THR A 277 12.09 2.58 -18.07
CA THR A 277 12.50 3.36 -19.24
C THR A 277 13.06 4.73 -18.84
N LEU A 278 12.42 5.43 -17.90
CA LEU A 278 12.93 6.71 -17.38
C LEU A 278 14.21 6.52 -16.56
N LEU A 279 14.26 5.51 -15.69
CA LEU A 279 15.45 5.21 -14.90
C LEU A 279 16.64 4.95 -15.82
N ARG A 280 16.46 4.13 -16.86
CA ARG A 280 17.51 3.87 -17.86
C ARG A 280 17.91 5.15 -18.58
N LYS A 281 16.95 5.95 -19.07
CA LYS A 281 17.23 7.16 -19.83
C LYS A 281 18.04 8.20 -19.05
N TYR A 282 17.68 8.44 -17.79
CA TYR A 282 18.21 9.55 -17.00
C TYR A 282 19.36 9.16 -16.08
N PHE A 283 19.45 7.87 -15.71
CA PHE A 283 20.36 7.44 -14.66
C PHE A 283 21.33 6.35 -15.12
N SER A 284 21.25 5.74 -16.31
CA SER A 284 22.10 4.59 -16.67
C SER A 284 23.61 4.83 -16.54
N GLU A 285 24.05 6.08 -16.66
CA GLU A 285 25.47 6.49 -16.53
C GLU A 285 25.82 6.98 -15.11
N LYS A 286 24.87 6.99 -14.18
CA LYS A 286 25.06 7.41 -12.79
C LYS A 286 25.35 6.20 -11.91
N GLU A 287 26.23 6.38 -10.93
CA GLU A 287 26.58 5.33 -9.95
C GLU A 287 25.36 4.82 -9.17
N CYS A 288 24.39 5.69 -8.90
CA CYS A 288 23.17 5.34 -8.17
C CYS A 288 22.18 4.45 -8.96
N TYR A 289 22.35 4.27 -10.28
CA TYR A 289 21.39 3.58 -11.16
C TYR A 289 21.00 2.19 -10.66
N ARG A 290 22.00 1.39 -10.30
CA ARG A 290 21.80 0.03 -9.80
C ARG A 290 20.94 0.05 -8.54
N TYR A 291 21.31 0.89 -7.58
CA TYR A 291 20.64 0.98 -6.28
C TYR A 291 19.19 1.46 -6.40
N ILE A 292 18.94 2.50 -7.20
CA ILE A 292 17.56 3.00 -7.37
C ILE A 292 16.69 1.99 -8.11
N THR A 293 17.23 1.29 -9.11
CA THR A 293 16.50 0.27 -9.87
C THR A 293 16.14 -0.94 -9.00
N GLU A 294 17.12 -1.47 -8.26
CA GLU A 294 16.91 -2.55 -7.29
C GLU A 294 15.88 -2.16 -6.22
N LEU A 295 15.95 -0.91 -5.72
CA LEU A 295 15.00 -0.41 -4.72
C LEU A 295 13.57 -0.30 -5.27
N PHE A 296 13.38 0.17 -6.51
CA PHE A 296 12.05 0.18 -7.13
C PHE A 296 11.46 -1.24 -7.23
N HIS A 297 12.25 -2.22 -7.66
CA HIS A 297 11.79 -3.62 -7.70
C HIS A 297 11.46 -4.17 -6.31
N GLU A 298 12.34 -3.98 -5.32
CA GLU A 298 12.15 -4.47 -3.95
C GLU A 298 10.87 -3.90 -3.33
N ILE A 299 10.67 -2.59 -3.45
CA ILE A 299 9.52 -1.90 -2.86
C ILE A 299 8.23 -2.25 -3.60
N THR A 300 8.30 -2.42 -4.92
CA THR A 300 7.15 -2.88 -5.71
C THR A 300 6.70 -4.27 -5.26
N HIS A 301 7.64 -5.20 -5.14
CA HIS A 301 7.36 -6.55 -4.65
C HIS A 301 6.73 -6.54 -3.25
N LYS A 302 7.31 -5.78 -2.31
CA LYS A 302 6.76 -5.63 -0.95
C LYS A 302 5.36 -5.07 -0.93
N THR A 303 5.07 -4.09 -1.77
CA THR A 303 3.76 -3.45 -1.84
C THR A 303 2.72 -4.43 -2.37
N ILE A 304 3.06 -5.22 -3.40
CA ILE A 304 2.20 -6.28 -3.93
C ILE A 304 1.97 -7.40 -2.90
N MET A 305 2.99 -7.77 -2.11
CA MET A 305 2.82 -8.71 -0.99
C MET A 305 1.86 -8.15 0.07
N GLY A 306 1.99 -6.86 0.39
CA GLY A 306 1.08 -6.17 1.30
C GLY A 306 -0.36 -6.15 0.79
N GLN A 307 -0.56 -5.88 -0.50
CA GLN A 307 -1.86 -5.95 -1.15
C GLN A 307 -2.44 -7.37 -1.13
N SER A 308 -1.60 -8.39 -1.36
CA SER A 308 -2.02 -9.79 -1.28
C SER A 308 -2.49 -10.14 0.14
N LEU A 309 -1.78 -9.66 1.17
CA LEU A 309 -2.16 -9.87 2.56
C LEU A 309 -3.49 -9.18 2.92
N ASP A 310 -3.74 -7.98 2.38
CA ASP A 310 -5.00 -7.24 2.49
C ASP A 310 -6.16 -8.01 1.87
N MET A 311 -6.01 -8.49 0.64
CA MET A 311 -7.03 -9.29 -0.06
C MET A 311 -7.31 -10.62 0.66
N MET A 312 -6.29 -11.23 1.25
CA MET A 312 -6.43 -12.40 2.12
C MET A 312 -7.13 -12.09 3.46
N CYS A 313 -7.66 -10.90 3.68
CA CYS A 313 -8.59 -10.66 4.79
C CYS A 313 -10.03 -11.02 4.42
N ASN A 314 -10.32 -11.25 3.15
CA ASN A 314 -11.66 -11.59 2.68
C ASN A 314 -11.72 -13.05 2.16
N ASN A 315 -12.91 -13.63 2.23
CA ASN A 315 -13.28 -14.88 1.61
C ASN A 315 -13.41 -14.73 0.09
N PRO A 316 -13.43 -15.83 -0.68
CA PRO A 316 -13.63 -15.78 -2.13
C PRO A 316 -14.94 -15.11 -2.56
N ASP A 317 -15.97 -15.12 -1.70
CA ASP A 317 -17.25 -14.47 -1.93
C ASP A 317 -17.24 -12.96 -1.58
N GLY A 318 -16.09 -12.43 -1.12
CA GLY A 318 -15.91 -11.04 -0.72
C GLY A 318 -16.21 -10.75 0.74
N THR A 319 -16.72 -11.72 1.52
CA THR A 319 -17.05 -11.49 2.94
C THR A 319 -15.79 -11.41 3.80
N PRO A 320 -15.74 -10.53 4.82
CA PRO A 320 -14.55 -10.37 5.66
C PRO A 320 -14.34 -11.55 6.61
N ARG A 321 -13.09 -12.00 6.74
CA ARG A 321 -12.64 -13.00 7.74
C ARG A 321 -12.23 -12.32 9.03
N LEU A 322 -13.23 -11.97 9.85
CA LEU A 322 -13.03 -11.18 11.09
C LEU A 322 -12.11 -11.85 12.12
N ASP A 323 -11.89 -13.17 12.06
CA ASP A 323 -10.92 -13.89 12.87
C ASP A 323 -9.46 -13.51 12.56
N LEU A 324 -9.19 -13.08 11.33
CA LEU A 324 -7.86 -12.64 10.90
C LEU A 324 -7.55 -11.19 11.30
N PHE A 325 -8.56 -10.43 11.76
CA PHE A 325 -8.46 -8.99 12.00
C PHE A 325 -7.75 -8.74 13.33
N THR A 326 -6.44 -8.91 13.30
CA THR A 326 -5.54 -8.76 14.44
C THR A 326 -4.59 -7.59 14.22
N MET A 327 -4.13 -6.98 15.30
CA MET A 327 -3.18 -5.86 15.21
C MET A 327 -1.89 -6.24 14.47
N ASN A 328 -1.41 -7.47 14.65
CA ASN A 328 -0.24 -7.96 13.92
C ASN A 328 -0.49 -8.01 12.41
N ARG A 329 -1.68 -8.44 11.99
CA ARG A 329 -2.04 -8.52 10.58
C ARG A 329 -2.24 -7.13 9.98
N SER A 330 -2.98 -6.24 10.65
CA SER A 330 -3.16 -4.86 10.19
C SER A 330 -1.81 -4.12 10.10
N SER A 331 -0.96 -4.17 11.13
CA SER A 331 0.37 -3.55 11.09
C SER A 331 1.25 -4.13 9.97
N ALA A 332 1.14 -5.44 9.67
CA ALA A 332 1.83 -6.04 8.53
C ALA A 332 1.29 -5.51 7.18
N ILE A 333 -0.03 -5.43 7.01
CA ILE A 333 -0.65 -4.85 5.81
C ILE A 333 -0.16 -3.41 5.64
N VAL A 334 -0.30 -2.57 6.66
CA VAL A 334 0.12 -1.17 6.63
C VAL A 334 1.60 -1.02 6.28
N LYS A 335 2.46 -1.80 6.93
CA LYS A 335 3.91 -1.76 6.68
C LYS A 335 4.23 -2.10 5.22
N TYR A 336 3.67 -3.19 4.71
CA TYR A 336 3.99 -3.71 3.38
C TYR A 336 3.27 -2.93 2.27
N LYS A 337 1.96 -2.75 2.37
CA LYS A 337 1.10 -2.08 1.39
C LYS A 337 1.39 -0.58 1.32
N THR A 338 1.70 0.08 2.43
CA THR A 338 1.76 1.56 2.45
C THR A 338 3.12 2.13 2.82
N ALA A 339 3.70 1.72 3.95
CA ALA A 339 4.83 2.43 4.54
C ALA A 339 6.09 2.40 3.66
N TYR A 340 6.39 1.26 3.03
CA TYR A 340 7.55 1.09 2.15
C TYR A 340 7.55 2.07 0.98
N TYR A 341 6.50 2.07 0.14
CA TYR A 341 6.49 2.91 -1.05
C TYR A 341 6.15 4.38 -0.76
N THR A 342 5.45 4.65 0.35
CA THR A 342 5.02 6.01 0.68
C THR A 342 6.09 6.83 1.39
N PHE A 343 6.87 6.21 2.29
CA PHE A 343 7.86 6.93 3.11
C PHE A 343 9.29 6.44 2.92
N GLN A 344 9.52 5.12 2.90
CA GLN A 344 10.90 4.62 2.74
C GLN A 344 11.45 4.94 1.34
N LEU A 345 10.70 4.60 0.29
CA LEU A 345 11.16 4.74 -1.09
C LEU A 345 11.57 6.17 -1.46
N PRO A 346 10.75 7.23 -1.22
CA PRO A 346 11.14 8.60 -1.58
C PRO A 346 12.47 9.05 -0.97
N VAL A 347 12.68 8.75 0.31
CA VAL A 347 13.87 9.18 1.05
C VAL A 347 15.08 8.33 0.68
N ALA A 348 14.94 7.01 0.58
CA ALA A 348 16.05 6.13 0.20
C ALA A 348 16.54 6.40 -1.24
N LEU A 349 15.63 6.72 -2.16
CA LEU A 349 15.98 7.18 -3.51
C LEU A 349 16.81 8.47 -3.47
N ALA A 350 16.39 9.45 -2.66
CA ALA A 350 17.14 10.69 -2.48
C ALA A 350 18.52 10.46 -1.83
N MET A 351 18.62 9.55 -0.86
CA MET A 351 19.89 9.15 -0.25
C MET A 351 20.85 8.57 -1.31
N TYR A 352 20.37 7.65 -2.15
CA TYR A 352 21.20 7.09 -3.22
C TYR A 352 21.58 8.14 -4.27
N LEU A 353 20.69 9.08 -4.60
CA LEU A 353 21.01 10.17 -5.52
C LEU A 353 22.06 11.14 -4.94
N ALA A 354 22.08 11.32 -3.62
CA ALA A 354 23.10 12.08 -2.89
C ALA A 354 24.37 11.26 -2.56
N ASN A 355 24.58 10.11 -3.23
CA ASN A 355 25.71 9.20 -3.04
C ASN A 355 25.88 8.70 -1.59
N MET A 356 24.78 8.56 -0.85
CA MET A 356 24.77 8.01 0.50
C MET A 356 24.49 6.50 0.44
N HIS A 357 25.54 5.69 0.55
CA HIS A 357 25.47 4.23 0.43
C HIS A 357 25.64 3.46 1.75
N ASP A 358 25.85 4.14 2.89
CA ASP A 358 26.04 3.47 4.19
C ASP A 358 24.77 2.66 4.59
N PRO A 359 24.86 1.32 4.71
CA PRO A 359 23.72 0.49 5.08
C PRO A 359 23.10 0.86 6.43
N GLU A 360 23.89 1.35 7.39
CA GLU A 360 23.38 1.73 8.71
C GLU A 360 22.56 3.02 8.65
N GLN A 361 22.96 4.00 7.84
CA GLN A 361 22.15 5.20 7.58
C GLN A 361 20.80 4.81 6.96
N HIS A 362 20.81 3.95 5.94
CA HIS A 362 19.58 3.45 5.31
C HIS A 362 18.70 2.69 6.31
N ARG A 363 19.28 1.87 7.19
CA ARG A 363 18.55 1.13 8.23
C ARG A 363 17.88 2.06 9.24
N GLN A 364 18.58 3.09 9.71
CA GLN A 364 18.03 4.07 10.66
C GLN A 364 16.92 4.89 10.02
N ALA A 365 17.14 5.43 8.81
CA ALA A 365 16.12 6.15 8.06
C ALA A 365 14.86 5.30 7.86
N LYS A 366 15.04 4.06 7.37
CA LYS A 366 13.95 3.09 7.17
C LYS A 366 13.14 2.84 8.44
N THR A 367 13.80 2.69 9.60
CA THR A 367 13.09 2.41 10.86
C THR A 367 12.08 3.52 11.18
N ILE A 368 12.51 4.77 11.09
CA ILE A 368 11.67 5.94 11.36
C ILE A 368 10.59 6.13 10.30
N LEU A 369 10.96 5.97 9.02
CA LEU A 369 10.03 6.15 7.91
C LEU A 369 8.90 5.11 7.93
N LEU A 370 9.19 3.89 8.39
CA LEU A 370 8.15 2.87 8.56
C LEU A 370 7.20 3.20 9.72
N GLU A 371 7.67 3.80 10.82
CA GLU A 371 6.80 4.27 11.90
C GLU A 371 5.91 5.44 11.46
N ILE A 372 6.47 6.40 10.71
CA ILE A 372 5.69 7.49 10.10
C ILE A 372 4.65 6.91 9.13
N GLY A 373 5.00 5.87 8.37
CA GLY A 373 4.08 5.19 7.47
C GLY A 373 2.95 4.44 8.17
N GLU A 374 3.23 3.82 9.32
CA GLU A 374 2.19 3.22 10.16
C GLU A 374 1.20 4.27 10.67
N PHE A 375 1.73 5.37 11.20
CA PHE A 375 0.94 6.50 11.66
C PHE A 375 0.06 7.09 10.54
N PHE A 376 0.63 7.25 9.34
CA PHE A 376 -0.08 7.75 8.16
C PHE A 376 -1.27 6.87 7.76
N GLN A 377 -1.10 5.55 7.71
CA GLN A 377 -2.18 4.66 7.28
C GLN A 377 -3.29 4.56 8.32
N ILE A 378 -2.96 4.56 9.62
CA ILE A 378 -3.99 4.57 10.67
C ILE A 378 -4.80 5.87 10.63
N GLN A 379 -4.17 6.99 10.29
CA GLN A 379 -4.89 8.22 9.98
C GLN A 379 -5.77 8.09 8.73
N ASP A 380 -5.29 7.45 7.66
CA ASP A 380 -6.08 7.22 6.44
C ASP A 380 -7.33 6.36 6.72
N ASP A 381 -7.20 5.26 7.46
CA ASP A 381 -8.31 4.41 7.90
C ASP A 381 -9.33 5.20 8.76
N PHE A 382 -8.85 6.08 9.64
CA PHE A 382 -9.71 6.92 10.47
C PHE A 382 -10.48 7.94 9.62
N LEU A 383 -9.77 8.62 8.70
CA LEU A 383 -10.34 9.62 7.82
C LEU A 383 -11.28 8.99 6.77
N ASP A 384 -11.05 7.75 6.36
CA ASP A 384 -11.99 7.04 5.47
C ASP A 384 -13.39 7.00 6.08
N CYS A 385 -13.49 6.72 7.37
CA CYS A 385 -14.77 6.60 8.07
C CYS A 385 -15.36 7.94 8.56
N PHE A 386 -14.51 8.80 9.13
CA PHE A 386 -14.93 10.02 9.86
C PHE A 386 -14.48 11.34 9.21
N GLY A 387 -13.73 11.28 8.11
CA GLY A 387 -13.28 12.45 7.36
C GLY A 387 -14.37 13.04 6.46
N ASP A 388 -14.13 14.26 6.00
CA ASP A 388 -15.00 14.94 5.03
C ASP A 388 -14.76 14.38 3.62
N GLN A 389 -15.77 13.77 3.02
CA GLN A 389 -15.68 13.13 1.71
C GLN A 389 -15.42 14.10 0.57
N GLU A 390 -15.93 15.35 0.65
CA GLU A 390 -15.70 16.36 -0.38
C GLU A 390 -14.23 16.77 -0.40
N LEU A 391 -13.65 16.98 0.79
CA LEU A 391 -12.23 17.33 0.95
C LEU A 391 -11.31 16.17 0.54
N MET A 392 -11.67 14.92 0.87
CA MET A 392 -10.86 13.75 0.51
C MET A 392 -10.92 13.42 -0.99
N GLY A 393 -11.99 13.83 -1.69
CA GLY A 393 -12.19 13.49 -3.09
C GLY A 393 -12.30 11.98 -3.37
N LYS A 394 -12.66 11.19 -2.34
CA LYS A 394 -13.00 9.76 -2.39
C LYS A 394 -14.18 9.49 -1.46
N LYS A 395 -15.02 8.51 -1.80
CA LYS A 395 -16.06 7.98 -0.89
C LYS A 395 -15.42 7.03 0.11
N SER A 396 -16.00 6.91 1.31
CA SER A 396 -15.61 5.88 2.28
C SER A 396 -15.86 4.49 1.68
N THR A 397 -14.86 3.62 1.76
CA THR A 397 -14.93 2.27 1.20
C THR A 397 -14.61 1.18 2.21
N ASP A 398 -13.91 1.47 3.29
CA ASP A 398 -13.33 0.42 4.15
C ASP A 398 -14.38 -0.47 4.79
N ILE A 399 -15.50 0.10 5.26
CA ILE A 399 -16.58 -0.65 5.88
C ILE A 399 -17.29 -1.56 4.87
N LYS A 400 -17.62 -1.03 3.68
CA LYS A 400 -18.35 -1.79 2.66
C LYS A 400 -17.51 -2.88 2.00
N GLU A 401 -16.21 -2.65 1.84
CA GLU A 401 -15.26 -3.64 1.29
C GLU A 401 -14.76 -4.61 2.36
N GLY A 402 -15.14 -4.42 3.63
CA GLY A 402 -14.75 -5.29 4.73
C GLY A 402 -13.25 -5.27 5.01
N LYS A 403 -12.59 -4.11 4.88
CA LYS A 403 -11.14 -4.00 5.03
C LYS A 403 -10.69 -4.32 6.45
N CYS A 404 -9.48 -4.88 6.58
CA CYS A 404 -8.80 -5.08 7.86
C CYS A 404 -8.21 -3.74 8.38
N SER A 405 -9.06 -2.73 8.48
CA SER A 405 -8.73 -1.38 8.94
C SER A 405 -8.41 -1.37 10.44
N TRP A 406 -7.66 -0.36 10.88
CA TRP A 406 -7.39 -0.12 12.29
C TRP A 406 -8.68 0.01 13.11
N LEU A 407 -9.70 0.69 12.57
CA LEU A 407 -11.01 0.84 13.23
C LEU A 407 -11.68 -0.52 13.46
N ALA A 408 -11.65 -1.42 12.46
CA ALA A 408 -12.23 -2.76 12.58
C ALA A 408 -11.50 -3.62 13.60
N VAL A 409 -10.16 -3.65 13.54
CA VAL A 409 -9.33 -4.41 14.48
C VAL A 409 -9.56 -3.95 15.92
N VAL A 410 -9.52 -2.63 16.16
CA VAL A 410 -9.71 -2.08 17.50
C VAL A 410 -11.14 -2.29 18.01
N THR A 411 -12.13 -2.26 17.12
CA THR A 411 -13.51 -2.64 17.45
C THR A 411 -13.58 -4.08 17.93
N LEU A 412 -13.04 -5.03 17.16
CA LEU A 412 -13.10 -6.46 17.49
C LEU A 412 -12.33 -6.82 18.77
N GLN A 413 -11.28 -6.06 19.11
CA GLN A 413 -10.56 -6.22 20.37
C GLN A 413 -11.36 -5.80 21.61
N ARG A 414 -12.32 -4.89 21.45
CA ARG A 414 -13.08 -4.27 22.56
C ARG A 414 -14.55 -4.69 22.60
N ALA A 415 -15.06 -5.23 21.50
CA ALA A 415 -16.46 -5.60 21.37
C ALA A 415 -16.83 -6.71 22.35
N THR A 416 -17.96 -6.51 23.03
CA THR A 416 -18.68 -7.61 23.69
C THR A 416 -19.18 -8.62 22.66
N PRO A 417 -19.56 -9.85 23.06
CA PRO A 417 -20.13 -10.82 22.12
C PRO A 417 -21.33 -10.30 21.32
N ALA A 418 -22.18 -9.45 21.92
CA ALA A 418 -23.31 -8.83 21.22
C ALA A 418 -22.85 -7.79 20.19
N GLN A 419 -21.86 -6.96 20.52
CA GLN A 419 -21.28 -5.98 19.60
C GLN A 419 -20.49 -6.66 18.47
N ARG A 420 -19.85 -7.80 18.74
CA ARG A 420 -19.17 -8.59 17.71
C ARG A 420 -20.15 -9.12 16.66
N LYS A 421 -21.34 -9.55 17.07
CA LYS A 421 -22.40 -9.96 16.12
C LYS A 421 -22.78 -8.85 15.15
N ILE A 422 -22.78 -7.58 15.60
CA ILE A 422 -23.02 -6.43 14.71
C ILE A 422 -21.95 -6.39 13.61
N MET A 423 -20.68 -6.60 13.94
CA MET A 423 -19.61 -6.67 12.94
C MET A 423 -19.79 -7.86 11.99
N GLU A 424 -20.16 -9.04 12.50
CA GLU A 424 -20.43 -10.24 11.70
C GLU A 424 -21.62 -10.06 10.75
N GLU A 425 -22.64 -9.32 11.16
CA GLU A 425 -23.86 -9.09 10.40
C GLU A 425 -23.75 -7.91 9.41
N HIS A 426 -22.95 -6.89 9.70
CA HIS A 426 -22.97 -5.62 8.95
C HIS A 426 -21.64 -5.22 8.29
N TYR A 427 -20.49 -5.74 8.74
CA TYR A 427 -19.21 -5.36 8.14
C TYR A 427 -19.00 -6.04 6.77
N GLY A 428 -18.49 -5.31 5.78
CA GLY A 428 -18.34 -5.82 4.41
C GLY A 428 -19.64 -5.85 3.60
N LYS A 429 -20.62 -5.00 3.93
CA LYS A 429 -21.87 -4.84 3.18
C LYS A 429 -22.00 -3.45 2.58
N ASP A 430 -22.32 -3.40 1.29
CA ASP A 430 -22.54 -2.18 0.52
C ASP A 430 -24.00 -1.72 0.63
N ASP A 431 -24.43 -1.44 1.86
CA ASP A 431 -25.73 -0.83 2.13
C ASP A 431 -25.64 0.19 3.28
N GLU A 432 -26.34 1.31 3.12
CA GLU A 432 -26.26 2.45 4.05
C GLU A 432 -26.63 2.07 5.48
N LYS A 433 -27.57 1.15 5.67
CA LYS A 433 -27.99 0.73 7.01
C LYS A 433 -26.87 -0.02 7.72
N SER A 434 -26.23 -0.98 7.03
CA SER A 434 -25.11 -1.74 7.59
C SER A 434 -23.91 -0.84 7.87
N ILE A 435 -23.59 0.08 6.95
CA ILE A 435 -22.51 1.05 7.13
C ILE A 435 -22.78 1.92 8.37
N GLN A 436 -24.00 2.43 8.52
CA GLN A 436 -24.36 3.26 9.67
C GLN A 436 -24.31 2.48 10.99
N MET A 437 -24.76 1.22 11.02
CA MET A 437 -24.68 0.36 12.21
C MET A 437 -23.24 0.18 12.69
N VAL A 438 -22.29 -0.01 11.76
CA VAL A 438 -20.87 -0.13 12.09
C VAL A 438 -20.31 1.20 12.60
N LYS A 439 -20.66 2.33 11.96
CA LYS A 439 -20.26 3.66 12.41
C LYS A 439 -20.78 3.97 13.81
N ASP A 440 -22.03 3.64 14.09
CA ASP A 440 -22.63 3.81 15.41
C ASP A 440 -21.93 2.95 16.46
N LEU A 441 -21.54 1.72 16.11
CA LEU A 441 -20.73 0.87 16.98
C LEU A 441 -19.34 1.47 17.25
N TYR A 442 -18.68 2.04 16.24
CA TYR A 442 -17.40 2.73 16.43
C TYR A 442 -17.53 3.91 17.40
N LEU A 443 -18.64 4.66 17.33
CA LEU A 443 -18.96 5.71 18.27
C LEU A 443 -19.27 5.15 19.67
N GLU A 444 -20.08 4.09 19.79
CA GLU A 444 -20.39 3.46 21.07
C GLU A 444 -19.10 3.05 21.82
N LEU A 445 -18.15 2.46 21.10
CA LEU A 445 -16.83 2.04 21.59
C LEU A 445 -15.81 3.19 21.74
N ASN A 446 -16.23 4.44 21.53
CA ASN A 446 -15.43 5.65 21.73
C ASN A 446 -14.16 5.70 20.84
N LEU A 447 -14.20 5.09 19.65
CA LEU A 447 -13.03 5.00 18.77
C LEU A 447 -12.41 6.34 18.38
N PRO A 448 -13.17 7.42 18.08
CA PRO A 448 -12.59 8.74 17.86
C PRO A 448 -11.69 9.24 18.98
N HIS A 449 -12.08 9.00 20.24
CA HIS A 449 -11.24 9.38 21.37
C HIS A 449 -9.97 8.53 21.45
N ILE A 450 -10.07 7.22 21.24
CA ILE A 450 -8.90 6.34 21.22
C ILE A 450 -7.94 6.73 20.10
N TYR A 451 -8.45 7.06 18.92
CA TYR A 451 -7.64 7.55 17.82
C TYR A 451 -6.90 8.85 18.20
N ALA A 452 -7.60 9.80 18.83
CA ALA A 452 -6.98 11.06 19.27
C ALA A 452 -5.82 10.82 20.25
N THR A 453 -5.97 9.90 21.21
CA THR A 453 -4.88 9.50 22.12
C THR A 453 -3.74 8.83 21.36
N TYR A 454 -4.04 7.87 20.48
CA TYR A 454 -3.05 7.20 19.64
C TYR A 454 -2.26 8.18 18.77
N GLU A 455 -2.93 9.20 18.20
CA GLU A 455 -2.32 10.22 17.35
C GLU A 455 -1.26 11.02 18.11
N GLU A 456 -1.59 11.47 19.32
CA GLU A 456 -0.69 12.24 20.18
C GLU A 456 0.49 11.40 20.69
N GLU A 457 0.21 10.19 21.17
CA GLU A 457 1.25 9.27 21.66
C GLU A 457 2.21 8.85 20.54
N SER A 458 1.69 8.53 19.36
CA SER A 458 2.50 8.15 18.20
C SER A 458 3.37 9.30 17.73
N TYR A 459 2.81 10.51 17.65
CA TYR A 459 3.60 11.69 17.30
C TYR A 459 4.76 11.93 18.26
N ASN A 460 4.51 11.87 19.57
CA ASN A 460 5.55 12.08 20.59
C ASN A 460 6.62 10.98 20.53
N ARG A 461 6.20 9.71 20.40
CA ARG A 461 7.11 8.56 20.27
C ARG A 461 8.02 8.69 19.04
N ILE A 462 7.44 8.95 17.87
CA ILE A 462 8.22 9.10 16.63
C ILE A 462 9.17 10.30 16.76
N ARG A 463 8.72 11.40 17.36
CA ARG A 463 9.57 12.58 17.62
C ARG A 463 10.79 12.22 18.47
N THR A 464 10.61 11.43 19.54
CA THR A 464 11.72 10.93 20.37
C THR A 464 12.66 10.02 19.58
N HIS A 465 12.12 9.09 18.78
CA HIS A 465 12.95 8.22 17.95
C HIS A 465 13.76 9.00 16.90
N ILE A 466 13.20 10.06 16.32
CA ILE A 466 13.93 10.95 15.40
C ILE A 466 15.16 11.57 16.10
N GLN A 467 15.02 12.02 17.34
CA GLN A 467 16.13 12.59 18.11
C GLN A 467 17.23 11.56 18.44
N GLN A 468 16.87 10.27 18.46
CA GLN A 468 17.79 9.16 18.73
C GLN A 468 18.52 8.68 17.46
N ILE A 469 18.15 9.16 16.27
CA ILE A 469 18.88 8.86 15.04
C ILE A 469 20.31 9.36 15.19
N SER A 470 21.27 8.51 14.84
CA SER A 470 22.71 8.81 14.85
C SER A 470 23.24 8.79 13.42
N LYS A 471 24.56 8.83 13.21
CA LYS A 471 25.19 8.68 11.87
C LYS A 471 24.93 9.80 10.85
N GLY A 472 24.72 11.03 11.32
CA GLY A 472 24.79 12.22 10.46
C GLY A 472 23.60 12.41 9.52
N LEU A 473 22.50 11.67 9.71
CA LEU A 473 21.25 11.96 9.01
C LEU A 473 20.61 13.23 9.59
N PRO A 474 20.24 14.22 8.76
CA PRO A 474 19.59 15.43 9.23
C PRO A 474 18.24 15.13 9.89
N HIS A 475 18.12 15.37 11.21
CA HIS A 475 16.86 15.17 11.93
C HIS A 475 15.72 16.02 11.36
N GLU A 476 16.05 17.21 10.83
CA GLU A 476 15.09 18.12 10.18
C GLU A 476 14.29 17.41 9.08
N LEU A 477 14.92 16.52 8.31
CA LEU A 477 14.25 15.77 7.26
C LEU A 477 13.04 15.00 7.82
N PHE A 478 13.26 14.22 8.87
CA PHE A 478 12.21 13.38 9.45
C PHE A 478 11.17 14.22 10.20
N PHE A 479 11.57 15.30 10.89
CA PHE A 479 10.60 16.21 11.50
C PHE A 479 9.72 16.90 10.45
N LYS A 480 10.30 17.30 9.31
CA LYS A 480 9.56 17.90 8.21
C LYS A 480 8.55 16.91 7.62
N LEU A 481 8.93 15.64 7.44
CA LEU A 481 8.00 14.59 7.00
C LEU A 481 6.91 14.30 8.04
N LEU A 482 7.27 14.10 9.31
CA LEU A 482 6.33 13.80 10.39
C LEU A 482 5.31 14.93 10.59
N LYS A 483 5.76 16.19 10.60
CA LYS A 483 4.87 17.36 10.75
C LYS A 483 3.81 17.45 9.65
N LYS A 484 4.06 16.84 8.48
CA LYS A 484 3.12 16.85 7.37
C LYS A 484 2.08 15.72 7.42
N VAL A 485 2.37 14.67 8.18
CA VAL A 485 1.41 13.59 8.46
C VAL A 485 0.58 13.93 9.69
N TYR A 486 1.20 14.54 10.71
CA TYR A 486 0.51 14.89 11.95
C TYR A 486 -0.61 15.90 11.71
N LYS A 487 -1.84 15.56 12.12
CA LYS A 487 -3.03 16.39 11.95
C LYS A 487 -3.24 16.88 10.52
N ARG A 488 -3.00 15.99 9.55
CA ARG A 488 -3.23 16.30 8.15
C ARG A 488 -4.73 16.44 7.91
N ASP A 489 -5.14 17.61 7.40
CA ASP A 489 -6.49 17.81 6.90
C ASP A 489 -6.72 16.93 5.65
N ALA A 490 -7.98 16.48 5.49
CA ALA A 490 -8.46 15.64 4.39
C ALA A 490 -7.88 16.03 3.01
#